data_AF-A0A9P2VB58-F1
#
_entry.id   AF-A0A9P2VB58-F1
#
_cell.length_a   1.000
_cell.length_b   1.000
_cell.length_c   1.000
_cell.angle_alpha   90.00
_cell.angle_beta   90.00
_cell.angle_gamma   90.00
#
_symmetry.space_group_name_H-M   'P 1'
#
loop_
_entity.id
_entity.type
_entity.pdbx_description
1 polymer ?
#
loop_
_entity_poly.entity_id
_entity_poly.type
_entity_poly.pdbx_seq_one_letter_code
_entity_poly.pdbx_strand_id
1 'polypeptide(L)'
;MQGLLAPFVLCLDCNNFLNFSTSNILDFIQKKTMKCESCQNDINWFETVKNGIFDNFMKNAALGFIGCKSSILNFTMEPNTTFELNFENYGIPQNAEILYINYTPQDGNLFPVEMHGNTSTLRFKKNKVLIYPIPSFEPEAKSTIVNVLVSWFLPSDFDDAFINLFEAFEEYIHGNYLGVIIPANVAIETTIYRLMNEFLKEFSSNKKVEEFLTNNATYGYQLSILLPMFLSFKGMEEISDQIIGNLNRLRKLRNEYAHNGKIKKIPSQIEIAEILTSCLFVFHYIKYLHQINYKYS
;
A
#
# COMPACT_ATOMS: atom_id res chain seq x y z
N MET A 1 4.67 -22.65 11.00
CA MET A 1 4.94 -22.48 9.56
C MET A 1 5.50 -21.09 9.40
N GLN A 2 6.76 -20.95 9.02
CA GLN A 2 7.39 -19.64 8.77
C GLN A 2 7.41 -19.42 7.27
N GLY A 3 6.88 -18.29 6.80
CA GLY A 3 6.80 -18.03 5.37
C GLY A 3 6.41 -16.61 5.04
N LEU A 4 6.95 -16.12 3.93
CA LEU A 4 6.49 -14.89 3.28
C LEU A 4 5.14 -15.19 2.62
N LEU A 5 4.11 -14.40 2.93
CA LEU A 5 2.81 -14.48 2.28
C LEU A 5 2.81 -13.51 1.09
N ALA A 6 2.70 -14.04 -0.12
CA ALA A 6 2.50 -13.24 -1.30
C ALA A 6 1.09 -12.63 -1.29
N PRO A 7 0.93 -11.36 -1.66
CA PRO A 7 -0.39 -10.78 -1.85
C PRO A 7 -1.12 -11.50 -3.00
N PHE A 8 -2.43 -11.59 -2.90
CA PHE A 8 -3.26 -12.21 -3.92
C PHE A 8 -4.57 -11.46 -4.11
N VAL A 9 -5.21 -11.71 -5.24
CA VAL A 9 -6.58 -11.31 -5.56
C VAL A 9 -7.34 -12.52 -6.10
N LEU A 10 -8.67 -12.43 -6.19
CA LEU A 10 -9.49 -13.51 -6.72
C LEU A 10 -9.82 -13.26 -8.19
N CYS A 11 -9.68 -14.27 -9.05
CA CYS A 11 -10.16 -14.19 -10.42
C CYS A 11 -11.67 -13.94 -10.45
N LEU A 12 -12.13 -12.93 -11.19
CA LEU A 12 -13.55 -12.56 -11.24
C LEU A 12 -14.45 -13.63 -11.88
N ASP A 13 -13.90 -14.50 -12.73
CA ASP A 13 -14.68 -15.53 -13.44
C ASP A 13 -14.76 -16.85 -12.67
N CYS A 14 -13.70 -17.24 -11.96
CA CYS A 14 -13.61 -18.57 -11.34
C CYS A 14 -13.25 -18.57 -9.84
N ASN A 15 -13.05 -17.39 -9.24
CA ASN A 15 -12.63 -17.20 -7.85
C ASN A 15 -11.33 -17.89 -7.45
N ASN A 16 -10.51 -18.35 -8.41
CA ASN A 16 -9.20 -18.90 -8.09
C ASN A 16 -8.25 -17.77 -7.61
N PHE A 17 -7.35 -18.11 -6.68
CA PHE A 17 -6.33 -17.19 -6.20
C PHE A 17 -5.33 -16.84 -7.31
N LEU A 18 -5.10 -15.55 -7.51
CA LEU A 18 -4.12 -15.01 -8.43
C LEU A 18 -3.07 -14.27 -7.63
N ASN A 19 -1.79 -14.63 -7.81
CA ASN A 19 -0.69 -13.91 -7.18
C ASN A 19 -0.67 -12.47 -7.69
N PHE A 20 -0.65 -11.52 -6.76
CA PHE A 20 -0.45 -10.11 -7.07
C PHE A 20 1.04 -9.79 -7.03
N SER A 21 1.51 -9.04 -8.02
CA SER A 21 2.89 -8.56 -8.09
C SER A 21 2.96 -7.22 -8.80
N THR A 22 4.07 -6.49 -8.67
CA THR A 22 4.23 -5.24 -9.44
C THR A 22 4.25 -5.49 -10.95
N SER A 23 4.79 -6.62 -11.43
CA SER A 23 4.83 -6.93 -12.88
C SER A 23 3.44 -7.05 -13.50
N ASN A 24 2.47 -7.54 -12.73
CA ASN A 24 1.07 -7.58 -13.13
C ASN A 24 0.51 -6.19 -13.47
N ILE A 25 0.79 -5.18 -12.66
CA ILE A 25 0.40 -3.79 -12.92
C ILE A 25 1.09 -3.27 -14.19
N LEU A 26 2.37 -3.59 -14.37
CA LEU A 26 3.14 -3.16 -15.54
C LEU A 26 2.59 -3.77 -16.83
N ASP A 27 2.30 -5.08 -16.81
CA ASP A 27 1.73 -5.79 -17.96
C ASP A 27 0.34 -5.23 -18.31
N PHE A 28 -0.47 -4.87 -17.32
CA PHE A 28 -1.74 -4.18 -17.55
C PHE A 28 -1.54 -2.83 -18.26
N ILE A 29 -0.65 -1.98 -17.74
CA ILE A 29 -0.39 -0.65 -18.33
C ILE A 29 0.19 -0.77 -19.74
N GLN A 30 1.03 -1.78 -19.97
CA GLN A 30 1.59 -2.11 -21.29
C GLN A 30 0.60 -2.84 -22.21
N LYS A 31 -0.68 -2.93 -21.83
CA LYS A 31 -1.76 -3.54 -22.62
C LYS A 31 -1.47 -5.00 -23.00
N LYS A 32 -0.69 -5.72 -22.20
CA LYS A 32 -0.46 -7.15 -22.40
C LYS A 32 -1.68 -7.94 -21.93
N THR A 33 -2.07 -8.92 -22.73
CA THR A 33 -3.10 -9.88 -22.33
C THR A 33 -2.57 -10.78 -21.23
N MET A 34 -3.31 -10.86 -20.12
CA MET A 34 -3.01 -11.76 -19.00
C MET A 34 -4.18 -12.73 -18.87
N LYS A 35 -3.89 -14.01 -18.67
CA LYS A 35 -4.90 -15.06 -18.56
C LYS A 35 -4.86 -15.72 -17.19
N CYS A 36 -6.02 -16.12 -16.70
CA CYS A 36 -6.10 -16.93 -15.49
C CYS A 36 -5.55 -18.33 -15.76
N GLU A 37 -4.59 -18.79 -14.95
CA GLU A 37 -4.03 -20.13 -15.10
C GLU A 37 -5.09 -21.24 -14.93
N SER A 38 -6.13 -20.98 -14.14
CA SER A 38 -7.21 -21.95 -13.88
C SER A 38 -8.30 -21.96 -14.95
N CYS A 39 -8.91 -20.81 -15.29
CA CYS A 39 -10.04 -20.77 -16.23
C CYS A 39 -9.67 -20.31 -17.65
N GLN A 40 -8.43 -19.88 -17.88
CA GLN A 40 -7.91 -19.42 -19.18
C GLN A 40 -8.57 -18.16 -19.78
N ASN A 41 -9.50 -17.55 -19.06
CA ASN A 41 -10.10 -16.27 -19.45
C ASN A 41 -9.11 -15.11 -19.28
N ASP A 42 -9.31 -14.06 -20.08
CA ASP A 42 -8.56 -12.82 -19.99
C ASP A 42 -8.90 -12.09 -18.69
N ILE A 43 -7.87 -11.65 -17.97
CA ILE A 43 -7.99 -10.96 -16.70
C ILE A 43 -7.97 -9.45 -16.92
N ASN A 44 -9.06 -8.77 -16.52
CA ASN A 44 -9.02 -7.34 -16.32
C ASN A 44 -8.40 -7.02 -14.95
N TRP A 45 -7.12 -6.68 -14.96
CA TRP A 45 -6.37 -6.45 -13.72
C TRP A 45 -6.82 -5.25 -12.92
N PHE A 46 -7.24 -4.18 -13.57
CA PHE A 46 -7.77 -3.02 -12.88
C PHE A 46 -9.04 -3.41 -12.10
N GLU A 47 -9.99 -4.08 -12.75
CA GLU A 47 -11.24 -4.51 -12.11
C GLU A 47 -11.00 -5.55 -11.00
N THR A 48 -10.05 -6.46 -11.21
CA THR A 48 -9.76 -7.51 -10.23
C THR A 48 -9.10 -6.93 -8.97
N VAL A 49 -8.15 -6.01 -9.12
CA VAL A 49 -7.53 -5.33 -7.96
C VAL A 49 -8.53 -4.41 -7.28
N LYS A 50 -9.37 -3.69 -8.04
CA LYS A 50 -10.47 -2.89 -7.47
C LYS A 50 -11.40 -3.72 -6.62
N ASN A 51 -11.81 -4.91 -7.08
CA ASN A 51 -12.64 -5.81 -6.29
C ASN A 51 -11.89 -6.35 -5.08
N GLY A 52 -10.60 -6.68 -5.20
CA GLY A 52 -9.76 -7.05 -4.06
C GLY A 52 -9.68 -5.97 -2.97
N ILE A 53 -9.65 -4.69 -3.36
CA ILE A 53 -9.72 -3.55 -2.43
C ILE A 53 -11.13 -3.42 -1.86
N PHE A 54 -12.17 -3.48 -2.70
CA PHE A 54 -13.56 -3.28 -2.32
C PHE A 54 -14.09 -4.35 -1.35
N ASP A 55 -13.82 -5.62 -1.64
CA ASP A 55 -14.29 -6.77 -0.85
C ASP A 55 -13.61 -6.87 0.52
N ASN A 56 -12.69 -5.95 0.83
CA ASN A 56 -12.07 -5.77 2.15
C ASN A 56 -11.50 -7.08 2.69
N PHE A 57 -10.86 -7.86 1.80
CA PHE A 57 -10.28 -9.14 2.16
C PHE A 57 -9.18 -8.87 3.19
N MET A 58 -9.37 -9.32 4.45
CA MET A 58 -8.47 -9.21 5.61
C MET A 58 -7.54 -7.97 5.61
N LYS A 59 -7.68 -7.01 6.54
CA LYS A 59 -6.93 -5.73 6.61
C LYS A 59 -5.48 -5.73 6.06
N ASN A 60 -4.71 -6.79 6.27
CA ASN A 60 -3.36 -6.97 5.73
C ASN A 60 -3.23 -7.18 4.21
N ALA A 61 -4.23 -7.71 3.50
CA ALA A 61 -4.13 -8.00 2.07
C ALA A 61 -4.00 -6.71 1.25
N ALA A 62 -4.74 -5.67 1.65
CA ALA A 62 -4.64 -4.32 1.11
C ALA A 62 -3.21 -3.73 1.27
N LEU A 63 -2.54 -4.02 2.39
CA LEU A 63 -1.14 -3.62 2.61
C LEU A 63 -0.19 -4.34 1.64
N GLY A 64 -0.48 -5.59 1.32
CA GLY A 64 0.25 -6.34 0.31
C GLY A 64 0.23 -5.65 -1.07
N PHE A 65 -0.89 -5.02 -1.43
CA PHE A 65 -1.02 -4.31 -2.71
C PHE A 65 -0.11 -3.09 -2.80
N ILE A 66 0.02 -2.28 -1.74
CA ILE A 66 0.88 -1.09 -1.74
C ILE A 66 2.38 -1.43 -1.71
N GLY A 67 2.75 -2.70 -1.58
CA GLY A 67 4.12 -3.20 -1.60
C GLY A 67 4.65 -3.65 -0.24
N CYS A 68 3.79 -3.78 0.78
CA CYS A 68 4.19 -4.40 2.04
C CYS A 68 4.44 -5.89 1.85
N LYS A 69 5.41 -6.40 2.59
CA LYS A 69 5.63 -7.83 2.77
C LYS A 69 4.84 -8.29 3.97
N SER A 70 4.36 -9.53 3.92
CA SER A 70 3.70 -10.17 5.05
C SER A 70 4.45 -11.44 5.43
N SER A 71 4.64 -11.64 6.74
CA SER A 71 5.31 -12.81 7.30
C SER A 71 4.38 -13.47 8.30
N ILE A 72 4.28 -14.80 8.25
CA ILE A 72 3.63 -15.60 9.28
C ILE A 72 4.72 -16.24 10.14
N LEU A 73 4.62 -16.06 11.45
CA LEU A 73 5.50 -16.68 12.43
C LEU A 73 4.67 -17.26 13.57
N ASN A 74 5.31 -18.07 14.41
CA ASN A 74 4.68 -18.57 15.62
C ASN A 74 5.66 -18.59 16.79
N PHE A 75 5.09 -18.50 17.99
CA PHE A 75 5.81 -18.67 19.25
C PHE A 75 4.86 -19.28 20.28
N THR A 76 5.42 -19.83 21.35
CA THR A 76 4.66 -20.39 22.47
C THR A 76 4.68 -19.41 23.63
N MET A 77 3.51 -19.07 24.15
CA MET A 77 3.36 -18.33 25.40
C MET A 77 3.25 -19.31 26.56
N GLU A 78 4.02 -19.05 27.61
CA GLU A 78 3.90 -19.75 28.90
C GLU A 78 3.14 -18.87 29.90
N PRO A 79 2.31 -19.45 30.79
CA PRO A 79 1.61 -18.68 31.82
C PRO A 79 2.56 -17.78 32.63
N ASN A 80 2.11 -16.56 32.94
CA ASN A 80 2.82 -15.59 33.79
C ASN A 80 4.25 -15.24 33.33
N THR A 81 4.58 -15.48 32.06
CA THR A 81 5.91 -15.22 31.50
C THR A 81 5.81 -14.21 30.37
N THR A 82 6.51 -13.09 30.50
CA THR A 82 6.63 -12.12 29.39
C THR A 82 7.50 -12.70 28.29
N PHE A 83 7.05 -12.56 27.04
CA PHE A 83 7.79 -12.95 25.86
C PHE A 83 8.28 -11.71 25.09
N GLU A 84 9.57 -11.64 24.78
CA GLU A 84 10.10 -10.64 23.84
C GLU A 84 10.08 -11.23 22.43
N LEU A 85 9.16 -10.75 21.60
CA LEU A 85 9.11 -11.11 20.19
C LEU A 85 10.04 -10.18 19.42
N ASN A 86 11.22 -10.69 19.03
CA ASN A 86 12.13 -10.03 18.10
C ASN A 86 11.89 -10.52 16.67
N PHE A 87 11.35 -9.67 15.80
CA PHE A 87 10.99 -10.01 14.43
C PHE A 87 12.19 -10.40 13.55
N GLU A 88 13.39 -9.92 13.89
CA GLU A 88 14.63 -10.30 13.21
C GLU A 88 14.93 -11.79 13.29
N ASN A 89 14.62 -12.41 14.44
CA ASN A 89 14.79 -13.85 14.64
C ASN A 89 13.89 -14.70 13.73
N TYR A 90 12.92 -14.05 13.06
CA TYR A 90 11.97 -14.67 12.12
C TYR A 90 12.18 -14.19 10.68
N GLY A 91 13.33 -13.57 10.38
CA GLY A 91 13.72 -13.18 9.02
C GLY A 91 13.18 -11.83 8.55
N ILE A 92 12.58 -11.02 9.44
CA ILE A 92 12.20 -9.64 9.12
C ILE A 92 13.44 -8.75 9.30
N PRO A 93 13.89 -7.99 8.28
CA PRO A 93 15.12 -7.19 8.37
C PRO A 93 15.08 -6.14 9.50
N GLN A 94 16.22 -5.87 10.12
CA GLN A 94 16.35 -4.91 11.22
C GLN A 94 15.95 -3.47 10.85
N ASN A 95 16.06 -3.11 9.57
CA ASN A 95 15.65 -1.81 9.05
C ASN A 95 14.21 -1.80 8.51
N ALA A 96 13.45 -2.89 8.66
CA ALA A 96 12.04 -2.91 8.30
C ALA A 96 11.21 -2.10 9.28
N GLU A 97 10.19 -1.43 8.76
CA GLU A 97 9.15 -0.80 9.55
C GLU A 97 7.92 -1.70 9.60
N ILE A 98 7.44 -1.95 10.81
CA ILE A 98 6.29 -2.82 11.06
C ILE A 98 5.02 -1.97 11.08
N LEU A 99 4.08 -2.30 10.20
CA LEU A 99 2.83 -1.57 10.00
C LEU A 99 1.65 -2.23 10.72
N TYR A 100 1.62 -3.56 10.71
CA TYR A 100 0.49 -4.32 11.20
C TYR A 100 0.96 -5.60 11.85
N ILE A 101 0.35 -5.95 12.99
CA ILE A 101 0.55 -7.21 13.67
C ILE A 101 -0.82 -7.75 14.06
N ASN A 102 -1.08 -9.00 13.72
CA ASN A 102 -2.24 -9.74 14.18
C ASN A 102 -1.80 -11.00 14.92
N TYR A 103 -2.30 -11.16 16.14
CA TYR A 103 -2.05 -12.33 16.96
C TYR A 103 -3.28 -13.24 16.96
N THR A 104 -3.06 -14.52 16.67
CA THR A 104 -4.10 -15.56 16.68
C THR A 104 -3.67 -16.70 17.60
N PRO A 105 -4.13 -16.73 18.87
CA PRO A 105 -3.91 -17.87 19.76
C PRO A 105 -4.68 -19.10 19.24
N GLN A 106 -4.02 -20.24 19.09
CA GLN A 106 -4.63 -21.44 18.47
C GLN A 106 -5.66 -22.14 19.36
N ASP A 107 -5.42 -22.17 20.68
CA ASP A 107 -6.23 -22.95 21.62
C ASP A 107 -7.00 -22.09 22.64
N GLY A 108 -6.92 -20.77 22.52
CA GLY A 108 -7.68 -19.82 23.36
C GLY A 108 -7.34 -19.79 24.86
N ASN A 109 -6.35 -20.56 25.34
CA ASN A 109 -5.99 -20.59 26.77
C ASN A 109 -5.30 -19.31 27.24
N LEU A 110 -4.39 -18.75 26.43
CA LEU A 110 -3.70 -17.49 26.69
C LEU A 110 -3.93 -16.52 25.54
N PHE A 111 -4.32 -15.29 25.87
CA PHE A 111 -4.45 -14.17 24.95
C PHE A 111 -3.21 -13.27 25.03
N PRO A 112 -2.58 -12.93 23.90
CA PRO A 112 -1.41 -12.06 23.89
C PRO A 112 -1.81 -10.60 24.07
N VAL A 113 -1.17 -9.92 25.01
CA VAL A 113 -1.28 -8.47 25.18
C VAL A 113 0.08 -7.83 24.96
N GLU A 114 0.16 -6.95 23.97
CA GLU A 114 1.36 -6.13 23.75
C GLU A 114 1.52 -5.13 24.89
N MET A 115 2.67 -5.20 25.57
CA MET A 115 3.06 -4.23 26.58
C MET A 115 3.63 -2.98 25.89
N HIS A 116 3.16 -1.81 26.31
CA HIS A 116 3.69 -0.52 25.89
C HIS A 116 3.97 0.36 27.12
N GLY A 117 4.77 1.42 26.95
CA GLY A 117 4.99 2.40 28.01
C GLY A 117 3.73 3.21 28.33
N ASN A 118 3.83 4.16 29.27
CA ASN A 118 2.72 5.02 29.70
C ASN A 118 2.07 5.83 28.54
N THR A 119 2.76 5.96 27.42
CA THR A 119 2.22 6.55 26.19
C THR A 119 2.38 5.54 25.06
N SER A 120 1.26 5.12 24.47
CA SER A 120 1.26 4.37 23.22
C SER A 120 1.55 5.35 22.08
N THR A 121 2.79 5.40 21.60
CA THR A 121 3.24 6.40 20.60
C THR A 121 3.51 5.83 19.22
N LEU A 122 3.34 4.52 19.02
CA LEU A 122 3.91 3.85 17.87
C LEU A 122 2.91 3.73 16.73
N ARG A 123 2.97 4.72 15.82
CA ARG A 123 2.43 4.60 14.47
C ARG A 123 3.12 3.46 13.70
N PHE A 124 4.44 3.35 13.83
CA PHE A 124 5.23 2.22 13.37
C PHE A 124 5.76 1.44 14.55
N LYS A 125 5.58 0.13 14.55
CA LYS A 125 6.06 -0.72 15.64
C LYS A 125 7.57 -0.97 15.47
N LYS A 126 8.26 -1.09 16.60
CA LYS A 126 9.67 -1.46 16.62
C LYS A 126 9.84 -2.91 16.16
N ASN A 127 11.04 -3.29 15.76
CA ASN A 127 11.39 -4.68 15.46
C ASN A 127 11.31 -5.64 16.67
N LYS A 128 10.96 -5.11 17.85
CA LYS A 128 10.74 -5.86 19.08
C LYS A 128 9.46 -5.41 19.75
N VAL A 129 8.68 -6.37 20.21
CA VAL A 129 7.49 -6.14 21.06
C VAL A 129 7.54 -7.05 22.28
N LEU A 130 7.10 -6.53 23.42
CA LEU A 130 6.94 -7.31 24.64
C LEU A 130 5.50 -7.78 24.72
N ILE A 131 5.29 -9.06 24.97
CA ILE A 131 3.97 -9.70 24.99
C ILE A 131 3.78 -10.32 26.37
N TYR A 132 2.67 -9.96 27.02
CA TYR A 132 2.24 -10.58 28.27
C TYR A 132 1.02 -11.48 28.01
N PRO A 133 1.06 -12.75 28.41
CA PRO A 133 -0.07 -13.65 28.25
C PRO A 133 -1.13 -13.40 29.34
N ILE A 134 -2.37 -13.17 28.92
CA ILE A 134 -3.53 -13.12 29.82
C ILE A 134 -4.29 -14.43 29.71
N PRO A 135 -4.51 -15.16 30.80
CA PRO A 135 -5.31 -16.37 30.76
C PRO A 135 -6.77 -16.06 30.38
N SER A 136 -7.37 -16.96 29.61
CA SER A 136 -8.83 -17.05 29.52
C SER A 136 -9.39 -17.36 30.91
N PHE A 137 -10.70 -17.18 31.12
CA PHE A 137 -11.39 -17.35 32.42
C PHE A 137 -11.35 -18.78 33.02
N GLU A 138 -10.44 -19.63 32.54
CA GLU A 138 -10.18 -21.01 32.97
C GLU A 138 -9.34 -21.07 34.26
N PRO A 139 -9.53 -22.08 35.12
CA PRO A 139 -8.80 -22.20 36.39
C PRO A 139 -7.30 -22.49 36.25
N GLU A 140 -6.91 -23.17 35.17
CA GLU A 140 -5.52 -23.56 34.89
C GLU A 140 -5.08 -23.04 33.53
N ALA A 141 -4.22 -22.02 33.54
CA ALA A 141 -3.62 -21.48 32.32
C ALA A 141 -2.63 -22.47 31.72
N LYS A 142 -2.81 -22.83 30.45
CA LYS A 142 -1.91 -23.73 29.70
C LYS A 142 -1.11 -22.95 28.67
N SER A 143 0.10 -23.45 28.36
CA SER A 143 0.91 -22.94 27.26
C SER A 143 0.09 -22.83 25.98
N THR A 144 0.24 -21.74 25.22
CA THR A 144 -0.54 -21.51 24.00
C THR A 144 0.37 -21.15 22.84
N ILE A 145 0.19 -21.83 21.71
CA ILE A 145 0.83 -21.43 20.46
C ILE A 145 0.08 -20.22 19.89
N VAL A 146 0.83 -19.16 19.62
CA VAL A 146 0.32 -17.96 18.97
C VAL A 146 0.87 -17.90 17.56
N ASN A 147 -0.03 -17.85 16.57
CA ASN A 147 0.34 -17.48 15.22
C ASN A 147 0.31 -15.96 15.09
N VAL A 148 1.34 -15.39 14.48
CA VAL A 148 1.47 -13.96 14.27
C VAL A 148 1.58 -13.68 12.79
N LEU A 149 0.69 -12.85 12.29
CA LEU A 149 0.79 -12.27 10.96
C LEU A 149 1.34 -10.85 11.11
N VAL A 150 2.46 -10.57 10.44
CA VAL A 150 3.15 -9.28 10.51
C VAL A 150 3.26 -8.71 9.10
N SER A 151 2.79 -7.48 8.89
CA SER A 151 3.02 -6.74 7.65
C SER A 151 4.04 -5.63 7.86
N TRP A 152 5.01 -5.55 6.95
CA TRP A 152 6.17 -4.68 7.07
C TRP A 152 6.63 -4.19 5.70
N PHE A 153 7.37 -3.08 5.69
CA PHE A 153 8.02 -2.58 4.47
C PHE A 153 9.47 -2.22 4.75
N LEU A 154 10.25 -2.12 3.68
CA LEU A 154 11.60 -1.56 3.74
C LEU A 154 11.52 -0.09 3.33
N PRO A 155 11.97 0.82 4.20
CA PRO A 155 12.19 2.22 3.83
C PRO A 155 12.96 2.34 2.53
N SER A 156 12.57 3.30 1.71
CA SER A 156 13.04 3.59 0.36
C SER A 156 12.90 5.07 0.08
N ASP A 157 13.47 5.57 -1.01
CA ASP A 157 13.35 7.00 -1.25
C ASP A 157 11.87 7.47 -1.44
N PHE A 158 10.93 6.57 -1.72
CA PHE A 158 9.51 6.89 -1.86
C PHE A 158 8.73 6.87 -0.54
N ASP A 159 9.41 6.91 0.61
CA ASP A 159 8.76 6.72 1.92
C ASP A 159 7.63 7.70 2.18
N ASP A 160 7.79 8.99 1.90
CA ASP A 160 6.71 9.96 2.14
C ASP A 160 5.47 9.65 1.28
N ALA A 161 5.67 9.30 0.01
CA ALA A 161 4.58 8.93 -0.89
C ALA A 161 3.93 7.60 -0.49
N PHE A 162 4.74 6.63 -0.07
CA PHE A 162 4.29 5.34 0.43
C PHE A 162 3.50 5.48 1.72
N ILE A 163 3.97 6.26 2.69
CA ILE A 163 3.31 6.51 3.96
C ILE A 163 1.95 7.17 3.74
N ASN A 164 1.87 8.16 2.83
CA ASN A 164 0.60 8.77 2.45
C ASN A 164 -0.33 7.76 1.74
N LEU A 165 0.19 6.88 0.88
CA LEU A 165 -0.63 5.84 0.28
C LEU A 165 -1.15 4.85 1.34
N PHE A 166 -0.29 4.45 2.27
CA PHE A 166 -0.65 3.62 3.42
C PHE A 166 -1.75 4.26 4.27
N GLU A 167 -1.63 5.54 4.62
CA GLU A 167 -2.69 6.29 5.31
C GLU A 167 -4.02 6.23 4.56
N ALA A 168 -3.98 6.44 3.24
CA ALA A 168 -5.18 6.41 2.42
C ALA A 168 -5.87 5.03 2.45
N PHE A 169 -5.10 3.95 2.46
CA PHE A 169 -5.62 2.59 2.60
C PHE A 169 -6.12 2.30 4.02
N GLU A 170 -5.44 2.78 5.06
CA GLU A 170 -5.89 2.66 6.44
C GLU A 170 -7.23 3.38 6.66
N GLU A 171 -7.39 4.61 6.16
CA GLU A 171 -8.65 5.35 6.24
C GLU A 171 -9.78 4.62 5.51
N TYR A 172 -9.48 4.02 4.36
CA TYR A 172 -10.44 3.19 3.61
C TYR A 172 -10.90 1.96 4.40
N ILE A 173 -9.94 1.23 4.99
CA ILE A 173 -10.19 0.03 5.82
C ILE A 173 -11.08 0.37 7.03
N HIS A 174 -10.94 1.57 7.59
CA HIS A 174 -11.74 2.05 8.71
C HIS A 174 -13.08 2.69 8.28
N GLY A 175 -13.41 2.68 6.98
CA GLY A 175 -14.64 3.26 6.44
C GLY A 175 -14.66 4.79 6.40
N ASN A 176 -13.52 5.46 6.67
CA ASN A 176 -13.39 6.90 6.59
C ASN A 176 -13.02 7.34 5.16
N TYR A 177 -13.99 7.23 4.25
CA TYR A 177 -13.82 7.56 2.83
C TYR A 177 -13.39 9.00 2.56
N LEU A 178 -13.77 9.94 3.43
CA LEU A 178 -13.31 11.33 3.33
C LEU A 178 -11.83 11.46 3.70
N GLY A 179 -11.39 10.71 4.73
CA GLY A 179 -10.00 10.63 5.18
C GLY A 179 -9.03 10.13 4.12
N VAL A 180 -9.51 9.37 3.12
CA VAL A 180 -8.69 8.86 2.01
C VAL A 180 -8.15 9.97 1.10
N ILE A 181 -8.91 11.06 0.93
CA ILE A 181 -8.76 11.98 -0.21
C ILE A 181 -7.46 12.76 -0.18
N ILE A 182 -7.10 13.33 0.97
CA ILE A 182 -5.84 14.07 1.12
C ILE A 182 -4.63 13.14 0.98
N PRO A 183 -4.48 12.08 1.80
CA PRO A 183 -3.30 11.21 1.74
C PRO A 183 -3.14 10.54 0.37
N ALA A 184 -4.22 10.07 -0.26
CA ALA A 184 -4.13 9.51 -1.62
C ALA A 184 -3.62 10.55 -2.64
N ASN A 185 -4.10 11.79 -2.55
CA ASN A 185 -3.66 12.84 -3.47
C ASN A 185 -2.19 13.21 -3.23
N VAL A 186 -1.76 13.33 -1.97
CA VAL A 186 -0.37 13.64 -1.60
C VAL A 186 0.58 12.54 -2.08
N ALA A 187 0.19 11.26 -1.94
CA ALA A 187 0.99 10.14 -2.42
C ALA A 187 1.31 10.26 -3.92
N ILE A 188 0.30 10.52 -4.74
CA ILE A 188 0.45 10.61 -6.20
C ILE A 188 1.15 11.90 -6.63
N GLU A 189 0.80 13.02 -6.01
CA GLU A 189 1.44 14.32 -6.26
C GLU A 189 2.96 14.24 -5.97
N THR A 190 3.33 13.68 -4.83
CA THR A 190 4.75 13.49 -4.44
C THR A 190 5.47 12.55 -5.42
N THR A 191 4.83 11.45 -5.78
CA THR A 191 5.40 10.44 -6.69
C THR A 191 5.66 11.01 -8.09
N ILE A 192 4.69 11.73 -8.66
CA ILE A 192 4.82 12.35 -9.98
C ILE A 192 5.81 13.50 -9.94
N TYR A 193 5.71 14.39 -8.93
CA TYR A 193 6.62 15.53 -8.80
C TYR A 193 8.06 15.05 -8.80
N ARG A 194 8.36 14.00 -8.04
CA ARG A 194 9.71 13.44 -7.99
C ARG A 194 10.20 12.95 -9.34
N LEU A 195 9.41 12.13 -10.03
CA LEU A 195 9.78 11.62 -11.35
C LEU A 195 10.07 12.76 -12.33
N MET A 196 9.21 13.79 -12.34
CA MET A 196 9.38 14.96 -13.21
C MET A 196 10.58 15.80 -12.81
N ASN A 197 10.81 15.99 -11.51
CA ASN A 197 11.91 16.77 -10.97
C ASN A 197 13.26 16.14 -11.34
N GLU A 198 13.40 14.83 -11.19
CA GLU A 198 14.62 14.12 -11.59
C GLU A 198 14.82 14.15 -13.11
N PHE A 199 13.77 13.87 -13.88
CA PHE A 199 13.86 13.86 -15.35
C PHE A 199 14.24 15.23 -15.92
N LEU A 200 13.61 16.31 -15.46
CA LEU A 200 13.86 17.65 -15.99
C LEU A 200 15.21 18.24 -15.54
N LYS A 201 15.79 17.74 -14.45
CA LYS A 201 17.14 18.13 -14.00
C LYS A 201 18.24 17.69 -14.96
N GLU A 202 17.99 16.70 -15.81
CA GLU A 202 18.91 16.33 -16.88
C GLU A 202 19.07 17.46 -17.92
N PHE A 203 18.07 18.34 -18.04
CA PHE A 203 18.02 19.39 -19.07
C PHE A 203 18.14 20.81 -18.52
N SER A 204 17.98 21.00 -17.20
CA SER A 204 17.93 22.34 -16.59
C SER A 204 18.40 22.31 -15.14
N SER A 205 18.80 23.48 -14.63
CA SER A 205 19.25 23.63 -13.23
C SER A 205 18.14 23.33 -12.23
N ASN A 206 18.47 22.73 -11.09
CA ASN A 206 17.53 22.40 -10.00
C ASN A 206 16.52 23.53 -9.69
N LYS A 207 17.01 24.76 -9.48
CA LYS A 207 16.17 25.92 -9.15
C LYS A 207 15.10 26.20 -10.21
N LYS A 208 15.45 26.13 -11.49
CA LYS A 208 14.51 26.37 -12.60
C LYS A 208 13.46 25.26 -12.70
N VAL A 209 13.87 24.01 -12.45
CA VAL A 209 12.97 22.85 -12.48
C VAL A 209 11.96 22.95 -11.33
N GLU A 210 12.41 23.23 -10.11
CA GLU A 210 11.55 23.42 -8.95
C GLU A 210 10.54 24.55 -9.18
N GLU A 211 11.01 25.72 -9.63
CA GLU A 211 10.13 26.86 -9.95
C GLU A 211 9.10 26.53 -11.02
N PHE A 212 9.52 25.79 -12.07
CA PHE A 212 8.62 25.34 -13.12
C PHE A 212 7.56 24.37 -12.60
N LEU A 213 7.94 23.32 -11.88
CA LEU A 213 7.02 22.29 -11.39
C LEU A 213 6.08 22.78 -10.29
N THR A 214 6.49 23.79 -9.52
CA THR A 214 5.64 24.36 -8.47
C THR A 214 4.67 25.42 -9.02
N ASN A 215 5.14 26.32 -9.89
CA ASN A 215 4.36 27.49 -10.28
C ASN A 215 3.69 27.39 -11.66
N ASN A 216 4.33 26.72 -12.62
CA ASN A 216 3.91 26.76 -14.04
C ASN A 216 3.29 25.43 -14.50
N ALA A 217 3.91 24.31 -14.12
CA ALA A 217 3.43 22.97 -14.36
C ALA A 217 2.95 22.36 -13.06
N THR A 218 1.82 22.87 -12.54
CA THR A 218 1.18 22.33 -11.32
C THR A 218 0.87 20.83 -11.47
N TYR A 219 0.63 20.13 -10.36
CA TYR A 219 0.29 18.70 -10.33
C TYR A 219 -0.69 18.26 -11.44
N GLY A 220 -1.71 19.08 -11.72
CA GLY A 220 -2.65 18.77 -12.80
C GLY A 220 -2.03 18.71 -14.18
N TYR A 221 -1.15 19.65 -14.52
CA TYR A 221 -0.39 19.65 -15.77
C TYR A 221 0.67 18.55 -15.79
N GLN A 222 1.28 18.23 -14.65
CA GLN A 222 2.23 17.12 -14.56
C GLN A 222 1.55 15.80 -14.93
N LEU A 223 0.36 15.56 -14.36
CA LEU A 223 -0.42 14.34 -14.61
C LEU A 223 -0.92 14.26 -16.06
N SER A 224 -1.46 15.35 -16.63
CA SER A 224 -2.15 15.31 -17.92
C SER A 224 -1.27 15.62 -19.13
N ILE A 225 -0.07 16.17 -18.94
CA ILE A 225 0.81 16.60 -20.04
C ILE A 225 2.21 16.01 -19.87
N LEU A 226 2.87 16.30 -18.76
CA LEU A 226 4.29 15.93 -18.60
C LEU A 226 4.49 14.42 -18.47
N LEU A 227 3.61 13.73 -17.76
CA LEU A 227 3.69 12.28 -17.62
C LEU A 227 3.47 11.56 -18.97
N PRO A 228 2.41 11.83 -19.76
CA PRO A 228 2.29 11.28 -21.11
C PRO A 228 3.49 11.60 -22.01
N MET A 229 4.00 12.84 -21.97
CA MET A 229 5.18 13.24 -22.74
C MET A 229 6.42 12.42 -22.35
N PHE A 230 6.65 12.24 -21.04
CA PHE A 230 7.76 11.43 -20.53
C PHE A 230 7.64 9.97 -20.98
N LEU A 231 6.44 9.39 -20.91
CA LEU A 231 6.19 8.01 -21.34
C LEU A 231 6.45 7.85 -22.84
N SER A 232 5.93 8.76 -23.66
CA SER A 232 6.17 8.80 -25.10
C SER A 232 7.66 8.93 -25.42
N PHE A 233 8.38 9.82 -24.73
CA PHE A 233 9.82 9.99 -24.87
C PHE A 233 10.60 8.70 -24.54
N LYS A 234 10.12 7.91 -23.58
CA LYS A 234 10.71 6.61 -23.21
C LYS A 234 10.20 5.43 -24.05
N GLY A 235 9.34 5.67 -25.05
CA GLY A 235 8.75 4.62 -25.87
C GLY A 235 7.82 3.68 -25.08
N MET A 236 7.20 4.19 -24.02
CA MET A 236 6.31 3.43 -23.14
C MET A 236 4.84 3.77 -23.41
N GLU A 237 3.98 2.80 -23.14
CA GLU A 237 2.54 2.97 -23.29
C GLU A 237 2.00 4.04 -22.33
N GLU A 238 1.04 4.81 -22.83
CA GLU A 238 0.30 5.78 -22.04
C GLU A 238 -0.60 5.09 -21.02
N ILE A 239 -0.74 5.73 -19.86
CA ILE A 239 -1.66 5.31 -18.82
C ILE A 239 -3.09 5.49 -19.33
N SER A 240 -3.96 4.51 -19.08
CA SER A 240 -5.34 4.56 -19.56
C SER A 240 -6.11 5.80 -19.09
N ASP A 241 -7.01 6.29 -19.94
CA ASP A 241 -7.89 7.43 -19.63
C ASP A 241 -8.72 7.20 -18.37
N GLN A 242 -9.09 5.94 -18.07
CA GLN A 242 -9.79 5.58 -16.84
C GLN A 242 -8.95 5.94 -15.61
N ILE A 243 -7.68 5.55 -15.59
CA ILE A 243 -6.78 5.83 -14.47
C ILE A 243 -6.56 7.34 -14.32
N ILE A 244 -6.26 8.04 -15.42
CA ILE A 244 -6.05 9.49 -15.42
C ILE A 244 -7.34 10.24 -15.00
N GLY A 245 -8.51 9.77 -15.45
CA GLY A 245 -9.81 10.30 -15.07
C GLY A 245 -10.05 10.22 -13.56
N ASN A 246 -9.75 9.07 -12.95
CA ASN A 246 -9.88 8.84 -11.51
C ASN A 246 -8.92 9.71 -10.69
N LEU A 247 -7.68 9.90 -11.14
CA LEU A 247 -6.72 10.80 -10.48
C LEU A 247 -7.13 12.27 -10.60
N ASN A 248 -7.68 12.68 -11.75
CA ASN A 248 -8.26 14.02 -11.91
C ASN A 248 -9.49 14.21 -11.00
N ARG A 249 -10.31 13.17 -10.82
CA ARG A 249 -11.43 13.18 -9.88
C ARG A 249 -10.93 13.35 -8.44
N LEU A 250 -9.91 12.60 -8.03
CA LEU A 250 -9.26 12.76 -6.72
C LEU A 250 -8.77 14.19 -6.48
N ARG A 251 -8.10 14.79 -7.48
CA ARG A 251 -7.66 16.19 -7.41
C ARG A 251 -8.83 17.16 -7.19
N LYS A 252 -9.94 16.97 -7.90
CA LYS A 252 -11.15 17.81 -7.75
C LYS A 252 -11.74 17.68 -6.35
N LEU A 253 -11.83 16.46 -5.81
CA LEU A 253 -12.29 16.20 -4.46
C LEU A 253 -11.40 16.87 -3.41
N ARG A 254 -10.07 16.76 -3.55
CA ARG A 254 -9.10 17.43 -2.68
C ARG A 254 -9.27 18.94 -2.70
N ASN A 255 -9.41 19.54 -3.89
CA ASN A 255 -9.59 20.98 -4.03
C ASN A 255 -10.91 21.45 -3.41
N GLU A 256 -11.99 20.70 -3.63
CA GLU A 256 -13.29 21.01 -3.02
C GLU A 256 -13.21 20.98 -1.49
N TYR A 257 -12.57 19.95 -0.92
CA TYR A 257 -12.38 19.82 0.51
C TYR A 257 -11.49 20.93 1.09
N ALA A 258 -10.36 21.23 0.43
CA ALA A 258 -9.41 22.24 0.89
C ALA A 258 -10.00 23.66 0.85
N HIS A 259 -10.81 24.00 -0.16
CA HIS A 259 -11.37 25.35 -0.28
C HIS A 259 -12.66 25.55 0.53
N ASN A 260 -13.50 24.52 0.65
CA ASN A 260 -14.81 24.66 1.28
C ASN A 260 -14.90 24.03 2.68
N GLY A 261 -13.87 23.31 3.12
CA GLY A 261 -13.88 22.49 4.34
C GLY A 261 -14.82 21.29 4.29
N LYS A 262 -15.50 21.07 3.15
CA LYS A 262 -16.47 20.00 2.94
C LYS A 262 -16.56 19.62 1.47
N ILE A 263 -16.96 18.38 1.21
CA ILE A 263 -17.29 17.88 -0.13
C ILE A 263 -18.80 17.80 -0.25
N LYS A 264 -19.38 18.30 -1.34
CA LYS A 264 -20.83 18.32 -1.59
C LYS A 264 -21.43 16.91 -1.62
N LYS A 265 -20.70 15.95 -2.20
CA LYS A 265 -21.09 14.55 -2.27
C LYS A 265 -19.89 13.67 -1.92
N ILE A 266 -19.94 13.04 -0.75
CA ILE A 266 -18.94 12.06 -0.34
C ILE A 266 -19.03 10.87 -1.31
N PRO A 267 -17.91 10.45 -1.93
CA PRO A 267 -17.90 9.27 -2.79
C PRO A 267 -18.27 8.01 -2.01
N SER A 268 -18.95 7.09 -2.67
CA SER A 268 -19.24 5.76 -2.13
C SER A 268 -17.97 4.91 -1.98
N GLN A 269 -18.07 3.81 -1.23
CA GLN A 269 -16.98 2.87 -1.01
C GLN A 269 -16.36 2.36 -2.33
N ILE A 270 -17.19 2.03 -3.32
CA ILE A 270 -16.72 1.53 -4.62
C ILE A 270 -16.03 2.62 -5.43
N GLU A 271 -16.51 3.87 -5.36
CA GLU A 271 -15.87 5.01 -6.02
C GLU A 271 -14.51 5.33 -5.41
N ILE A 272 -14.35 5.18 -4.08
CA ILE A 272 -13.04 5.32 -3.44
C ILE A 272 -12.12 4.13 -3.77
N ALA A 273 -12.64 2.90 -3.80
CA ALA A 273 -11.85 1.73 -4.21
C ALA A 273 -11.28 1.90 -5.61
N GLU A 274 -12.09 2.42 -6.54
CA GLU A 274 -11.67 2.73 -7.90
C GLU A 274 -10.57 3.80 -7.92
N ILE A 275 -10.72 4.89 -7.15
CA ILE A 275 -9.70 5.93 -7.03
C ILE A 275 -8.39 5.38 -6.44
N LEU A 276 -8.47 4.58 -5.37
CA LEU A 276 -7.30 3.95 -4.74
C LEU A 276 -6.61 2.97 -5.69
N THR A 277 -7.37 2.22 -6.49
CA THR A 277 -6.82 1.34 -7.53
C THR A 277 -6.01 2.16 -8.54
N SER A 278 -6.54 3.29 -9.01
CA SER A 278 -5.80 4.19 -9.90
C SER A 278 -4.54 4.76 -9.24
N CYS A 279 -4.61 5.13 -7.96
CA CYS A 279 -3.44 5.59 -7.20
C CYS A 279 -2.37 4.50 -7.12
N LEU A 280 -2.78 3.29 -6.76
CA LEU A 280 -1.91 2.12 -6.66
C LEU A 280 -1.17 1.83 -7.98
N PHE A 281 -1.91 1.82 -9.09
CA PHE A 281 -1.33 1.52 -10.40
C PHE A 281 -0.29 2.55 -10.81
N VAL A 282 -0.60 3.85 -10.65
CA VAL A 282 0.35 4.93 -10.98
C VAL A 282 1.54 4.95 -10.03
N PHE A 283 1.33 4.69 -8.74
CA PHE A 283 2.40 4.60 -7.75
C PHE A 283 3.41 3.51 -8.11
N HIS A 284 2.94 2.28 -8.36
CA HIS A 284 3.81 1.17 -8.77
C HIS A 284 4.47 1.41 -10.12
N TYR A 285 3.74 1.98 -11.08
CA TYR A 285 4.30 2.27 -12.39
C TYR A 285 5.43 3.29 -12.30
N ILE A 286 5.24 4.41 -11.60
CA ILE A 286 6.28 5.42 -11.43
C ILE A 286 7.46 4.89 -10.63
N LYS A 287 7.21 4.10 -9.58
CA LYS A 287 8.29 3.45 -8.83
C LYS A 287 9.11 2.53 -9.73
N TYR A 288 8.48 1.80 -10.65
CA TYR A 288 9.18 1.01 -11.65
C TYR A 288 9.99 1.89 -12.62
N LEU A 289 9.39 2.97 -13.14
CA LEU A 289 10.07 3.94 -14.02
C LEU A 289 11.31 4.54 -13.35
N HIS A 290 11.21 4.85 -12.07
CA HIS A 290 12.33 5.35 -11.28
C HIS A 290 13.45 4.33 -11.19
N GLN A 291 13.12 3.08 -10.84
CA GLN A 291 14.10 2.00 -10.72
C GLN A 291 14.84 1.71 -12.03
N ILE A 292 14.17 1.75 -13.19
CA ILE A 292 14.84 1.47 -14.46
C ILE A 292 15.69 2.64 -14.97
N ASN A 293 15.32 3.89 -14.65
CA ASN A 293 16.05 5.07 -15.14
C ASN A 293 17.23 5.46 -14.24
N TYR A 294 17.14 5.24 -12.93
CA TYR A 294 18.12 5.78 -11.97
C TYR A 294 18.91 4.73 -11.16
N LYS A 295 18.70 3.42 -11.38
CA LYS A 295 19.63 2.38 -10.87
C LYS A 295 20.86 2.15 -11.74
N TYR A 296 20.91 2.77 -12.93
CA TYR A 296 22.01 2.61 -13.88
C TYR A 296 22.72 3.92 -14.23
N SER A 297 22.56 4.95 -13.38
CA SER A 297 23.36 6.19 -13.41
C SER A 297 24.43 6.19 -12.32
#